data_AF-A0A260ZP11-F1
#
_entry.id   AF-A0A260ZP11-F1
#
_cell.length_a   1.000
_cell.length_b   1.000
_cell.length_c   1.000
_cell.angle_alpha   90.00
_cell.angle_beta   90.00
_cell.angle_gamma   90.00
#
_symmetry.space_group_name_H-M   'P 1'
#
loop_
_entity.id
_entity.type
_entity.pdbx_description
1 polymer ?
#
loop_
_entity_poly.entity_id
_entity_poly.type
_entity_poly.pdbx_seq_one_letter_code
_entity_poly.pdbx_strand_id
1 'polypeptide(L)'
;MTALTYLSLRCVLEYLEANRRLQIAARNRALSRIDKSVPFHISLLRFTDDEITVNNISYTFGERHFFVPETPENMRKKIKRSKD
;
A
#
# COMPACT_ATOMS: atom_id res chain seq x y z
N MET A 1 -16.28 -7.97 -26.26
CA MET A 1 -16.13 -7.30 -24.94
C MET A 1 -16.03 -5.81 -25.21
N THR A 2 -17.00 -5.02 -24.75
CA THR A 2 -16.97 -3.56 -24.88
C THR A 2 -15.99 -2.98 -23.87
N ALA A 3 -14.89 -2.42 -24.35
CA ALA A 3 -13.97 -1.67 -23.51
C ALA A 3 -14.68 -0.42 -22.99
N LEU A 4 -14.56 -0.12 -21.69
CA LEU A 4 -15.01 1.15 -21.14
C LEU A 4 -14.32 2.29 -21.89
N THR A 5 -15.09 3.27 -22.34
CA THR A 5 -14.55 4.48 -22.97
C THR A 5 -13.64 5.22 -21.98
N TYR A 6 -12.61 5.89 -22.50
CA TYR A 6 -11.62 6.59 -21.67
C TYR A 6 -12.25 7.55 -20.63
N LEU A 7 -13.33 8.25 -21.02
CA LEU A 7 -14.09 9.14 -20.12
C LEU A 7 -14.81 8.39 -19.00
N SER A 8 -15.46 7.26 -19.30
CA SER A 8 -16.17 6.47 -18.29
C SER A 8 -15.19 5.84 -17.30
N LEU A 9 -14.05 5.36 -17.78
CA LEU A 9 -13.00 4.84 -16.92
C LEU A 9 -12.40 5.92 -16.01
N ARG A 10 -12.17 7.13 -16.53
CA ARG A 10 -11.68 8.26 -15.73
C ARG A 10 -12.64 8.60 -14.59
N CYS A 11 -13.93 8.71 -14.91
CA CYS A 11 -14.99 8.97 -13.94
C CYS A 11 -15.03 7.88 -12.85
N VAL A 12 -15.02 6.60 -13.25
CA VAL A 12 -15.03 5.49 -12.29
C VAL A 12 -13.80 5.53 -11.37
N LEU A 13 -12.61 5.77 -11.92
CA LEU A 13 -11.37 5.83 -11.13
C LEU A 13 -11.36 7.00 -10.16
N GLU A 14 -11.93 8.15 -10.53
CA GLU A 14 -11.97 9.35 -9.68
C GLU A 14 -12.80 9.12 -8.40
N TYR A 15 -13.95 8.44 -8.53
CA TYR A 15 -14.84 8.16 -7.40
C TYR A 15 -14.59 6.82 -6.72
N LEU A 16 -13.62 6.03 -7.20
CA LEU A 16 -13.27 4.77 -6.55
C LEU A 16 -12.46 5.04 -5.29
N GLU A 17 -12.76 4.30 -4.22
CA GLU A 17 -11.98 4.33 -2.99
C GLU A 17 -10.49 4.08 -3.28
N ALA A 18 -9.63 4.93 -2.70
CA ALA A 18 -8.22 5.04 -3.05
C ALA A 18 -7.46 3.71 -2.90
N ASN A 19 -7.69 2.97 -1.83
CA ASN A 19 -6.99 1.71 -1.56
C ASN A 19 -7.37 0.60 -2.55
N ARG A 20 -8.65 0.50 -2.91
CA ARG A 20 -9.13 -0.40 -3.98
C ARG A 20 -8.50 -0.03 -5.32
N ARG A 21 -8.42 1.27 -5.61
CA ARG A 21 -7.83 1.77 -6.85
C ARG A 21 -6.33 1.44 -6.94
N LEU A 22 -5.58 1.62 -5.85
CA LEU A 22 -4.16 1.22 -5.77
C LEU A 22 -3.99 -0.29 -6.04
N GLN A 23 -4.83 -1.15 -5.48
CA GLN A 23 -4.78 -2.60 -5.73
C GLN A 23 -5.03 -2.97 -7.20
N ILE A 24 -6.01 -2.31 -7.84
CA ILE A 24 -6.33 -2.56 -9.25
C ILE A 24 -5.19 -2.07 -10.15
N ALA A 25 -4.70 -0.84 -9.92
CA ALA A 25 -3.62 -0.25 -10.69
C ALA A 25 -2.31 -1.06 -10.58
N ALA A 26 -2.02 -1.64 -9.41
CA ALA A 26 -0.86 -2.51 -9.22
C ALA A 26 -0.90 -3.80 -10.07
N ARG A 27 -2.10 -4.31 -10.37
CA ARG A 27 -2.28 -5.57 -11.14
C ARG A 27 -2.45 -5.33 -12.64
N ASN A 28 -2.82 -4.12 -13.07
CA ASN A 28 -3.13 -3.82 -14.46
C ASN A 28 -2.37 -2.59 -14.97
N ARG A 29 -1.42 -2.83 -15.89
CA ARG A 29 -0.54 -1.78 -16.46
C ARG A 29 -1.28 -0.76 -17.31
N ALA A 30 -2.35 -1.16 -18.01
CA ALA A 30 -3.15 -0.24 -18.82
C ALA A 30 -3.94 0.72 -17.91
N LEU A 31 -4.54 0.21 -16.84
CA LEU A 31 -5.21 1.01 -15.83
C LEU A 31 -4.23 1.90 -15.06
N SER A 32 -3.04 1.41 -14.73
CA SER A 32 -1.99 2.21 -14.06
C SER A 32 -1.59 3.48 -14.83
N ARG A 33 -1.62 3.47 -16.18
CA ARG A 33 -1.34 4.69 -16.97
C ARG A 33 -2.41 5.75 -16.79
N ILE A 34 -3.67 5.33 -16.72
CA ILE A 34 -4.83 6.23 -16.60
C ILE A 34 -4.96 6.69 -15.15
N ASP A 35 -4.71 5.78 -14.21
CA ASP A 35 -4.66 6.03 -12.78
C ASP A 35 -3.78 7.25 -12.43
N LYS A 36 -2.59 7.36 -13.04
CA LYS A 36 -1.69 8.50 -12.82
C LYS A 36 -2.23 9.87 -13.27
N SER A 37 -3.25 9.89 -14.13
CA SER A 37 -3.88 11.12 -14.64
C SER A 37 -5.12 11.57 -13.85
N VAL A 38 -5.57 10.76 -12.89
CA VAL A 38 -6.80 11.02 -12.13
C VAL A 38 -6.44 11.25 -10.67
N PRO A 39 -6.88 12.35 -10.04
CA PRO A 39 -6.56 12.63 -8.65
C PRO A 39 -7.11 11.54 -7.71
N PHE A 40 -6.51 11.44 -6.53
CA PHE A 40 -7.00 10.62 -5.43
C PHE A 40 -7.75 11.49 -4.43
N HIS A 41 -8.96 11.09 -4.05
CA HIS A 41 -9.67 11.69 -2.91
C HIS A 41 -9.35 10.90 -1.65
N ILE A 42 -8.34 11.38 -0.91
CA ILE A 42 -7.87 10.77 0.34
C ILE A 42 -7.98 11.78 1.49
N SER A 43 -8.34 11.29 2.67
CA SER A 43 -8.41 12.09 3.90
C SER A 43 -7.08 12.11 4.66
N LEU A 44 -6.25 11.07 4.48
CA LEU A 44 -4.97 10.94 5.14
C LEU A 44 -3.95 10.31 4.19
N LEU A 45 -2.77 10.93 4.12
CA LEU A 45 -1.56 10.34 3.54
C LEU A 45 -0.43 10.50 4.56
N ARG A 46 0.15 9.39 5.01
CA ARG A 46 1.28 9.38 5.94
C ARG A 46 2.38 8.49 5.40
N PHE A 47 3.62 8.96 5.56
CA PHE A 47 4.83 8.18 5.28
C PHE A 47 5.61 8.03 6.58
N THR A 48 6.11 6.82 6.81
CA THR A 48 7.06 6.48 7.88
C THR A 48 8.20 5.67 7.25
N ASP A 49 9.16 5.25 8.05
CA ASP A 49 10.35 4.53 7.55
C ASP A 49 10.00 3.19 6.89
N ASP A 50 8.95 2.51 7.35
CA ASP A 50 8.57 1.16 6.93
C ASP A 50 7.09 1.04 6.53
N GLU A 51 6.33 2.14 6.49
CA GLU A 51 4.90 2.11 6.23
C GLU A 51 4.41 3.37 5.49
N ILE A 52 3.50 3.15 4.53
CA ILE A 52 2.68 4.19 3.90
C ILE A 52 1.23 4.00 4.35
N THR A 53 0.61 5.00 4.97
CA THR A 53 -0.81 4.98 5.30
C THR A 53 -1.61 5.84 4.32
N VAL A 54 -2.65 5.25 3.72
CA VAL A 54 -3.63 5.94 2.88
C VAL A 54 -5.02 5.74 3.48
N ASN A 55 -5.66 6.84 3.87
CA ASN A 55 -6.89 6.82 4.66
C ASN A 55 -6.71 6.01 5.96
N ASN A 56 -7.38 4.87 6.08
CA ASN A 56 -7.32 3.95 7.22
C ASN A 56 -6.57 2.65 6.91
N ILE A 57 -5.87 2.58 5.76
CA ILE A 57 -5.13 1.40 5.33
C ILE A 57 -3.64 1.71 5.34
N SER A 58 -2.89 0.78 5.91
CA SER A 58 -1.44 0.84 6.04
C SER A 58 -0.76 -0.19 5.15
N TYR A 59 0.21 0.26 4.37
CA TYR A 59 1.05 -0.53 3.49
C TYR A 59 2.46 -0.58 4.07
N THR A 60 2.79 -1.69 4.73
CA THR A 60 4.12 -1.91 5.32
C THR A 60 5.08 -2.49 4.27
N PHE A 61 6.31 -2.00 4.23
CA PHE A 61 7.38 -2.52 3.38
C PHE A 61 8.69 -2.54 4.18
N GLY A 62 9.39 -3.66 4.14
CA GLY A 62 10.56 -3.91 4.98
C GLY A 62 10.76 -5.39 5.23
N GLU A 63 11.80 -5.76 5.98
CA GLU A 63 11.98 -7.16 6.39
C GLU A 63 10.71 -7.61 7.09
N ARG A 64 10.12 -8.70 6.59
CA ARG A 64 9.01 -9.40 7.22
C ARG A 64 9.27 -9.39 8.73
N HIS A 65 8.46 -8.67 9.50
CA HIS A 65 8.24 -9.04 10.88
C HIS A 65 7.59 -10.41 10.82
N PHE A 66 8.42 -11.44 10.63
CA PHE A 66 8.12 -12.75 11.17
C PHE A 66 7.73 -12.42 12.59
N PHE A 67 6.48 -12.71 12.94
CA PHE A 67 6.12 -12.81 14.34
C PHE A 67 7.08 -13.84 14.91
N VAL A 68 8.18 -13.35 15.49
CA VAL A 68 9.13 -14.17 16.20
C VAL A 68 8.50 -14.22 17.58
N PRO A 69 7.78 -15.30 17.93
CA PRO A 69 7.21 -15.40 19.26
C PRO A 69 8.33 -15.14 20.26
N GLU A 70 8.02 -14.34 21.27
CA GLU A 70 8.94 -13.98 22.34
C GLU A 70 9.24 -15.20 23.19
N THR A 71 10.00 -16.14 22.63
CA THR A 71 10.60 -17.21 23.39
C THR A 71 11.82 -16.64 24.12
N PRO A 72 12.20 -17.23 25.28
CA PRO A 72 13.37 -16.80 26.03
C PRO A 72 14.66 -16.74 25.19
N GLU A 73 14.77 -17.58 24.15
CA GLU A 73 15.90 -17.61 23.24
C GLU A 73 15.98 -16.40 22.31
N ASN A 74 14.83 -15.93 21.81
CA ASN A 74 14.77 -14.79 20.90
C ASN A 74 15.05 -13.47 21.64
N MET A 75 14.65 -13.39 22.91
CA MET A 75 14.98 -12.26 23.80
C MET A 75 16.50 -12.17 24.05
N ARG A 76 17.18 -13.30 24.30
CA ARG A 76 18.63 -13.37 24.50
C ARG A 76 19.42 -12.92 23.25
N LYS A 77 18.93 -13.25 22.05
CA LYS A 77 19.56 -12.83 20.78
C LYS A 77 19.42 -11.32 20.54
N LYS A 78 18.30 -10.71 20.92
CA LYS A 78 18.06 -9.26 20.79
C LYS A 78 18.99 -8.44 21.70
N ILE A 79 19.20 -8.89 22.94
CA ILE A 79 20.09 -8.23 23.92
C ILE A 79 21.55 -8.24 23.45
N LYS A 80 22.01 -9.33 22.80
CA LYS A 80 23.37 -9.40 22.27
C LYS A 80 23.60 -8.44 21.09
N ARG A 81 22.63 -8.32 20.18
CA ARG A 81 22.73 -7.43 19.01
C ARG A 81 22.72 -5.93 19.33
N SER A 82 22.24 -5.53 20.51
CA SER A 82 22.19 -4.12 20.92
C SER A 82 23.48 -3.63 21.61
N LYS A 83 24.52 -4.48 21.69
CA LYS A 83 25.80 -4.18 22.36
C LYS A 83 26.99 -4.12 21.41
N ASP A 84 26.78 -4.34 20.11
CA ASP A 84 27.74 -4.10 19.03
C ASP A 84 27.35 -2.79 18.32
#